data_AF-A0A0C7NZX4-F1
#
_entry.id   AF-A0A0C7NZX4-F1
#
_cell.length_a   1.000
_cell.length_b   1.000
_cell.length_c   1.000
_cell.angle_alpha   90.00
_cell.angle_beta   90.00
_cell.angle_gamma   90.00
#
_symmetry.space_group_name_H-M   'P 1'
#
loop_
_entity.id
_entity.type
_entity.pdbx_description
1 polymer ?
#
loop_
_entity_poly.entity_id
_entity_poly.type
_entity_poly.pdbx_seq_one_letter_code
_entity_poly.pdbx_strand_id
1 'polypeptide(L)'
;MPGYLTHIIFGHKILPANLKNVKMYNLGLMGPDIFYYEKSDPKYKIIADTLHEIDSTNLIMKLKQESKEYALGFYLHNYLDKKIHPRITTLERTTNKSHTKIETIIDAALLKKEWNISVAKLDKNFFPQRIPAGFVRIFEEELYKSYGIDDIHLKDVYHTFLKNFSFLYDFYYLKALLVYMMYFITFGNFNYKDYYIFRTPSVNILKDYGIEVLWKEAIKEVVPLIKDFF
;
A
#
# COMPACT_ATOMS: atom_id res chain seq x y z
N MET A 1 5.02 -4.47 -3.48
CA MET A 1 3.58 -4.37 -3.24
C MET A 1 3.05 -3.32 -4.15
N PRO A 2 2.00 -3.62 -4.98
CA PRO A 2 1.28 -2.60 -5.74
C PRO A 2 1.30 -1.31 -4.94
N GLY A 3 1.70 -0.21 -5.59
CA GLY A 3 1.97 1.00 -4.82
C GLY A 3 0.77 1.35 -3.96
N TYR A 4 1.01 1.90 -2.77
CA TYR A 4 -0.03 2.08 -1.77
C TYR A 4 -1.30 2.80 -2.32
N LEU A 5 -1.18 3.67 -3.33
CA LEU A 5 -2.36 4.28 -3.98
C LEU A 5 -3.21 3.25 -4.67
N THR A 6 -2.62 2.26 -5.35
CA THR A 6 -3.34 1.15 -5.95
C THR A 6 -4.25 0.48 -4.92
N HIS A 7 -3.77 0.22 -3.70
CA HIS A 7 -4.58 -0.34 -2.62
C HIS A 7 -5.69 0.60 -2.12
N ILE A 8 -5.37 1.87 -1.86
CA ILE A 8 -6.37 2.83 -1.41
C ILE A 8 -7.47 3.03 -2.47
N ILE A 9 -7.09 3.21 -3.73
CA ILE A 9 -8.02 3.37 -4.86
C ILE A 9 -8.90 2.12 -5.00
N PHE A 10 -8.30 0.93 -4.88
CA PHE A 10 -9.03 -0.34 -4.96
C PHE A 10 -10.09 -0.42 -3.87
N GLY A 11 -9.68 -0.20 -2.61
CA GLY A 11 -10.57 -0.28 -1.46
C GLY A 11 -11.68 0.78 -1.48
N HIS A 12 -11.42 1.99 -2.00
CA HIS A 12 -12.43 3.03 -2.15
C HIS A 12 -13.44 2.72 -3.26
N LYS A 13 -13.01 2.03 -4.32
CA LYS A 13 -13.90 1.61 -5.41
C LYS A 13 -14.93 0.57 -4.98
N ILE A 14 -14.61 -0.20 -3.93
CA ILE A 14 -15.47 -1.23 -3.34
C ILE A 14 -15.90 -0.87 -1.92
N LEU A 15 -15.87 0.42 -1.56
CA LEU A 15 -16.15 0.89 -0.22
C LEU A 15 -17.58 0.48 0.21
N PRO A 16 -17.73 -0.27 1.31
CA PRO A 16 -19.04 -0.65 1.82
C PRO A 16 -19.82 0.58 2.30
N ALA A 17 -21.10 0.68 1.93
CA ALA A 17 -21.94 1.82 2.27
C ALA A 17 -22.15 2.00 3.80
N ASN A 18 -22.03 0.91 4.57
CA ASN A 18 -22.22 0.88 6.02
C ASN A 18 -20.91 1.02 6.82
N LEU A 19 -19.78 1.31 6.16
CA LEU A 19 -18.48 1.40 6.81
C LEU A 19 -18.39 2.66 7.70
N LYS A 20 -18.13 2.48 8.99
CA LYS A 20 -18.13 3.59 9.97
C LYS A 20 -16.78 4.27 10.06
N ASN A 21 -15.68 3.51 10.04
CA ASN A 21 -14.33 4.03 10.22
C ASN A 21 -13.45 3.88 8.97
N VAL A 22 -13.63 4.80 8.01
CA VAL A 22 -12.87 4.82 6.73
C VAL A 22 -11.36 4.92 6.96
N LYS A 23 -10.93 5.59 8.02
CA LYS A 23 -9.50 5.77 8.31
C LYS A 23 -8.84 4.47 8.76
N MET A 24 -9.48 3.70 9.63
CA MET A 24 -8.99 2.36 10.00
C MET A 24 -9.05 1.39 8.83
N TYR A 25 -10.06 1.51 7.97
CA TYR A 25 -10.14 0.75 6.71
C TYR A 25 -8.95 1.06 5.78
N ASN A 26 -8.65 2.34 5.57
CA ASN A 26 -7.49 2.78 4.79
C ASN A 26 -6.18 2.27 5.38
N LEU A 27 -6.05 2.27 6.71
CA LEU A 27 -4.89 1.68 7.38
C LEU A 27 -4.80 0.17 7.11
N GLY A 28 -5.92 -0.56 7.14
CA GLY A 28 -5.96 -1.96 6.75
C GLY A 28 -5.52 -2.20 5.30
N LEU A 29 -5.91 -1.31 4.37
CA LEU A 29 -5.49 -1.39 2.95
C LEU A 29 -3.98 -1.22 2.75
N MET A 30 -3.28 -0.59 3.68
CA MET A 30 -1.81 -0.58 3.68
C MET A 30 -1.23 -1.93 4.08
N GLY A 31 -1.95 -2.70 4.90
CA GLY A 31 -1.52 -3.98 5.41
C GLY A 31 -0.11 -3.96 6.01
N PRO A 32 0.76 -4.94 5.68
CA PRO A 32 2.10 -4.99 6.26
C PRO A 32 3.04 -3.93 5.68
N ASP A 33 2.63 -3.17 4.66
CA ASP A 33 3.50 -2.15 4.05
C ASP A 33 3.91 -1.05 5.01
N ILE A 34 3.15 -0.82 6.09
CA ILE A 34 3.50 0.16 7.12
C ILE A 34 4.90 -0.10 7.70
N PHE A 35 5.32 -1.36 7.74
CA PHE A 35 6.62 -1.76 8.28
C PHE A 35 7.78 -1.38 7.36
N TYR A 36 7.58 -1.29 6.03
CA TYR A 36 8.62 -0.83 5.10
C TYR A 36 9.01 0.64 5.28
N TYR A 37 8.19 1.41 5.99
CA TYR A 37 8.48 2.81 6.28
C TYR A 37 9.45 2.97 7.46
N GLU A 38 9.62 1.95 8.31
CA GLU A 38 10.63 1.96 9.37
C GLU A 38 11.95 1.38 8.84
N LYS A 39 12.87 2.27 8.50
CA LYS A 39 14.16 1.91 7.87
C LYS A 39 15.33 1.84 8.85
N SER A 40 15.12 2.26 10.11
CA SER A 40 16.20 2.29 11.10
C SER A 40 16.59 0.89 11.58
N ASP A 41 15.67 -0.06 11.50
CA ASP A 41 15.87 -1.43 11.95
C ASP A 41 15.47 -2.41 10.84
N PRO A 42 16.39 -3.27 10.34
CA PRO A 42 16.11 -4.25 9.31
C PRO A 42 15.03 -5.27 9.71
N LYS A 43 14.75 -5.46 11.01
CA LYS A 43 13.72 -6.40 11.48
C LYS A 43 12.35 -6.10 10.88
N TYR A 44 11.99 -4.83 10.73
CA TYR A 44 10.67 -4.45 10.22
C TYR A 44 10.50 -4.80 8.74
N LYS A 45 11.57 -4.77 7.96
CA LYS A 45 11.54 -5.28 6.59
C LYS A 45 11.23 -6.78 6.58
N ILE A 46 11.90 -7.55 7.45
CA ILE A 46 11.68 -9.01 7.55
C ILE A 46 10.25 -9.30 8.00
N ILE A 47 9.72 -8.55 8.96
CA ILE A 47 8.33 -8.66 9.41
C ILE A 47 7.37 -8.37 8.27
N ALA A 48 7.60 -7.29 7.51
CA ALA A 48 6.80 -6.94 6.34
C ALA A 48 6.78 -8.08 5.33
N ASP A 49 7.97 -8.55 4.89
CA ASP A 49 8.10 -9.64 3.92
C ASP A 49 7.38 -10.90 4.41
N THR A 50 7.59 -11.27 5.68
CA THR A 50 6.96 -12.44 6.31
C THR A 50 5.44 -12.34 6.27
N LEU A 51 4.87 -11.19 6.63
CA LEU A 51 3.42 -10.98 6.66
C LEU A 51 2.76 -11.03 5.28
N HIS A 52 3.51 -10.77 4.21
CA HIS A 52 3.02 -10.91 2.83
C HIS A 52 3.06 -12.36 2.32
N GLU A 53 3.93 -13.20 2.89
CA GLU A 53 4.09 -14.60 2.47
C GLU A 53 3.19 -15.57 3.25
N ILE A 54 2.96 -15.30 4.53
CA ILE A 54 2.19 -16.18 5.41
C ILE A 54 0.68 -16.09 5.18
N ASP A 55 -0.03 -17.14 5.61
CA ASP A 55 -1.49 -17.08 5.67
C ASP A 55 -1.95 -16.15 6.81
N SER A 56 -2.41 -14.96 6.40
CA SER A 56 -2.95 -13.92 7.28
C SER A 56 -4.41 -14.17 7.72
N THR A 57 -5.03 -15.29 7.36
CA THR A 57 -6.46 -15.56 7.65
C THR A 57 -6.77 -15.51 9.15
N ASN A 58 -5.94 -16.16 9.99
CA ASN A 58 -6.14 -16.17 11.45
C ASN A 58 -6.00 -14.76 12.03
N LEU A 59 -4.96 -14.03 11.63
CA LEU A 59 -4.73 -12.63 12.02
C LEU A 59 -5.93 -11.74 11.64
N ILE A 60 -6.42 -11.84 10.41
CA ILE A 60 -7.61 -11.09 9.94
C ILE A 60 -8.82 -11.39 10.82
N MET A 61 -9.08 -12.67 11.13
CA MET A 61 -10.24 -13.08 11.93
C MET A 61 -10.17 -12.54 13.36
N LYS A 62 -8.97 -12.50 13.96
CA LYS A 62 -8.75 -11.92 15.29
C LYS A 62 -8.89 -10.41 15.29
N LEU A 63 -8.26 -9.73 14.32
CA LEU A 63 -8.37 -8.28 14.18
C LEU A 63 -9.78 -7.83 13.85
N LYS A 64 -10.60 -8.66 13.19
CA LYS A 64 -12.02 -8.38 12.92
C LYS A 64 -12.83 -8.18 14.21
N GLN A 65 -12.41 -8.78 15.33
CA GLN A 65 -13.07 -8.60 16.63
C GLN A 65 -12.86 -7.19 17.20
N GLU A 66 -11.71 -6.57 16.90
CA GLU A 66 -11.35 -5.22 17.35
C GLU A 66 -11.72 -4.13 16.35
N SER A 67 -11.49 -4.38 15.07
CA SER A 67 -11.73 -3.42 13.99
C SER A 67 -12.09 -4.18 12.72
N LYS A 68 -13.40 -4.32 12.48
CA LYS A 68 -13.93 -4.92 11.24
C LYS A 68 -13.42 -4.17 10.01
N GLU A 69 -13.32 -2.85 10.09
CA GLU A 69 -12.81 -2.00 9.03
C GLU A 69 -11.35 -2.28 8.71
N TYR A 70 -10.47 -2.36 9.72
CA TYR A 70 -9.07 -2.72 9.48
C TYR A 70 -8.96 -4.12 8.89
N ALA A 71 -9.65 -5.10 9.47
CA ALA A 71 -9.59 -6.49 9.02
C ALA A 71 -10.06 -6.63 7.56
N LEU A 72 -11.10 -5.90 7.15
CA LEU A 72 -11.53 -5.87 5.76
C LEU A 72 -10.46 -5.24 4.86
N GLY A 73 -9.92 -4.08 5.23
CA GLY A 73 -8.84 -3.45 4.46
C GLY A 73 -7.64 -4.39 4.30
N PHE A 74 -7.28 -5.09 5.38
CA PHE A 74 -6.15 -6.02 5.40
C PHE A 74 -6.38 -7.26 4.53
N TYR A 75 -7.60 -7.79 4.54
CA TYR A 75 -8.02 -8.85 3.62
C TYR A 75 -7.91 -8.40 2.16
N LEU A 76 -8.41 -7.21 1.85
CA LEU A 76 -8.38 -6.65 0.49
C LEU A 76 -6.96 -6.37 0.00
N HIS A 77 -6.09 -5.91 0.88
CA HIS A 77 -4.66 -5.76 0.60
C HIS A 77 -4.06 -7.10 0.16
N ASN A 78 -4.16 -8.12 1.00
CA ASN A 78 -3.63 -9.46 0.72
C ASN A 78 -4.20 -10.05 -0.58
N TYR A 79 -5.50 -9.85 -0.82
CA TYR A 79 -6.15 -10.32 -2.04
C TYR A 79 -5.60 -9.63 -3.29
N LEU A 80 -5.49 -8.30 -3.26
CA LEU A 80 -5.04 -7.51 -4.40
C LEU A 80 -3.57 -7.82 -4.74
N ASP A 81 -2.73 -7.99 -3.71
CA ASP A 81 -1.35 -8.44 -3.86
C ASP A 81 -1.27 -9.74 -4.64
N LYS A 82 -1.97 -10.78 -4.17
CA LYS A 82 -1.99 -12.09 -4.84
C LYS A 82 -2.42 -12.01 -6.30
N LYS A 83 -3.30 -11.06 -6.64
CA LYS A 83 -3.77 -10.86 -8.02
C LYS A 83 -2.80 -10.06 -8.90
N ILE A 84 -2.21 -8.98 -8.38
CA ILE A 84 -1.44 -8.02 -9.19
C ILE A 84 0.07 -8.32 -9.18
N HIS A 85 0.62 -8.79 -8.06
CA HIS A 85 2.07 -8.99 -7.92
C HIS A 85 2.71 -9.87 -9.00
N PRO A 86 2.13 -11.04 -9.35
CA PRO A 86 2.70 -11.88 -10.41
C PRO A 86 2.89 -11.13 -11.72
N ARG A 87 1.98 -10.20 -12.02
CA ARG A 87 2.08 -9.35 -13.20
C ARG A 87 3.17 -8.29 -13.07
N ILE A 88 3.30 -7.64 -11.92
CA ILE A 88 4.40 -6.68 -11.67
C ILE A 88 5.76 -7.36 -11.82
N THR A 89 5.95 -8.54 -11.22
CA THR A 89 7.20 -9.32 -11.35
C THR A 89 7.50 -9.70 -12.80
N THR A 90 6.46 -10.02 -13.58
CA THR A 90 6.62 -10.26 -15.03
C THR A 90 7.04 -9.00 -15.78
N LEU A 91 6.47 -7.84 -15.43
CA LEU A 91 6.81 -6.55 -16.03
C LEU A 91 8.23 -6.11 -15.67
N GLU A 92 8.70 -6.37 -14.46
CA GLU A 92 10.07 -6.07 -14.05
C GLU A 92 11.08 -6.79 -14.96
N ARG A 93 10.88 -8.10 -15.16
CA ARG A 93 11.72 -8.94 -16.01
C ARG A 93 11.68 -8.54 -17.50
N THR A 94 10.54 -8.05 -17.98
CA THR A 94 10.35 -7.75 -19.42
C THR A 94 10.63 -6.30 -19.80
N THR A 95 10.53 -5.35 -18.87
CA THR A 95 10.69 -3.91 -19.16
C THR A 95 12.00 -3.33 -18.65
N ASN A 96 12.79 -4.10 -17.90
CA ASN A 96 14.03 -3.67 -17.23
C ASN A 96 13.82 -2.42 -16.34
N LYS A 97 12.60 -2.22 -15.85
CA LYS A 97 12.25 -1.19 -14.87
C LYS A 97 12.27 -1.81 -13.49
N SER A 98 12.73 -1.07 -12.50
CA SER A 98 12.65 -1.52 -11.11
C SER A 98 11.20 -1.77 -10.71
N HIS A 99 11.01 -2.72 -9.79
CA HIS A 99 9.72 -3.00 -9.16
C HIS A 99 8.99 -1.72 -8.70
N THR A 100 9.69 -0.85 -7.97
CA THR A 100 9.18 0.45 -7.50
C THR A 100 8.75 1.36 -8.65
N LYS A 101 9.49 1.38 -9.77
CA LYS A 101 9.10 2.22 -10.92
C LYS A 101 7.79 1.76 -11.53
N ILE A 102 7.60 0.45 -11.65
CA ILE A 102 6.39 -0.12 -12.23
C ILE A 102 5.19 0.21 -11.35
N GLU A 103 5.31 0.00 -10.03
CA GLU A 103 4.28 0.33 -9.04
C GLU A 103 3.92 1.81 -9.08
N THR A 104 4.92 2.68 -9.09
CA THR A 104 4.70 4.14 -9.16
C THR A 104 3.97 4.54 -10.45
N ILE A 105 4.28 3.91 -11.58
CA ILE A 105 3.58 4.14 -12.86
C ILE A 105 2.12 3.68 -12.78
N ILE A 106 1.87 2.50 -12.21
CA ILE A 106 0.52 1.94 -12.05
C ILE A 106 -0.30 2.84 -11.13
N ASP A 107 0.25 3.26 -9.99
CA ASP A 107 -0.37 4.18 -9.04
C ASP A 107 -0.83 5.47 -9.72
N ALA A 108 0.07 6.14 -10.45
CA ALA A 108 -0.28 7.40 -11.10
C ALA A 108 -1.27 7.23 -12.25
N ALA A 109 -1.23 6.10 -12.96
CA ALA A 109 -2.19 5.79 -14.01
C ALA A 109 -3.59 5.50 -13.45
N LEU A 110 -3.68 4.70 -12.37
CA LEU A 110 -4.94 4.42 -11.67
C LEU A 110 -5.51 5.68 -11.02
N LEU A 111 -4.67 6.47 -10.38
CA LEU A 111 -5.09 7.74 -9.77
C LEU A 111 -5.73 8.67 -10.80
N LYS A 112 -5.11 8.78 -11.99
CA LYS A 112 -5.68 9.55 -13.11
C LYS A 112 -6.96 8.93 -13.64
N LYS A 113 -7.03 7.61 -13.79
CA LYS A 113 -8.19 6.91 -14.35
C LYS A 113 -9.40 6.98 -13.44
N GLU A 114 -9.21 6.73 -12.15
CA GLU A 114 -10.28 6.49 -11.19
C GLU A 114 -10.70 7.78 -10.47
N TRP A 115 -9.75 8.68 -10.17
CA TRP A 115 -10.04 9.91 -9.42
C TRP A 115 -9.78 11.20 -10.22
N ASN A 116 -9.25 11.10 -11.44
CA ASN A 116 -8.94 12.24 -12.31
C ASN A 116 -8.05 13.30 -11.63
N ILE A 117 -7.12 12.86 -10.77
CA ILE A 117 -6.13 13.72 -10.10
C ILE A 117 -4.70 13.22 -10.35
N SER A 118 -3.72 14.07 -10.03
CA SER A 118 -2.30 13.72 -10.01
C SER A 118 -1.83 13.47 -8.58
N VAL A 119 -0.72 12.75 -8.43
CA VAL A 119 -0.11 12.42 -7.13
C VAL A 119 0.16 13.67 -6.29
N ALA A 120 0.54 14.78 -6.93
CA ALA A 120 0.80 16.05 -6.25
C ALA A 120 -0.45 16.73 -5.64
N LYS A 121 -1.66 16.36 -6.10
CA LYS A 121 -2.93 16.92 -5.63
C LYS A 121 -3.68 15.99 -4.65
N LEU A 122 -3.04 14.90 -4.25
CA LEU A 122 -3.61 13.90 -3.36
C LEU A 122 -3.87 14.50 -1.96
N ASP A 123 -5.08 14.32 -1.43
CA ASP A 123 -5.34 14.57 0.00
C ASP A 123 -4.57 13.53 0.83
N LYS A 124 -3.81 13.98 1.83
CA LYS A 124 -2.93 13.12 2.63
C LYS A 124 -3.62 12.58 3.87
N ASN A 125 -4.86 12.99 4.14
CA ASN A 125 -5.58 12.64 5.36
C ASN A 125 -6.29 11.28 5.30
N PHE A 126 -5.63 10.25 4.77
CA PHE A 126 -6.21 8.91 4.64
C PHE A 126 -6.27 8.14 5.95
N PHE A 127 -5.33 8.38 6.85
CA PHE A 127 -5.08 7.52 8.00
C PHE A 127 -5.51 8.18 9.31
N PRO A 128 -5.78 7.38 10.37
CA PRO A 128 -6.04 7.95 11.69
C PRO A 128 -4.78 8.62 12.23
N GLN A 129 -4.91 9.69 13.01
CA GLN A 129 -3.72 10.34 13.58
C GLN A 129 -3.11 9.51 14.72
N ARG A 130 -3.89 8.61 15.29
CA ARG A 130 -3.50 7.67 16.36
C ARG A 130 -4.27 6.37 16.18
N ILE A 131 -3.59 5.25 16.38
CA ILE A 131 -4.22 3.93 16.44
C ILE A 131 -4.74 3.65 17.86
N PRO A 132 -5.90 2.97 18.02
CA PRO A 132 -6.41 2.59 19.34
C PRO A 132 -5.45 1.67 20.09
N ALA A 133 -5.30 1.87 21.41
CA ALA A 133 -4.40 1.04 22.23
C ALA A 133 -4.81 -0.44 22.28
N GLY A 134 -6.13 -0.72 22.29
CA GLY A 134 -6.66 -2.09 22.23
C GLY A 134 -6.25 -2.81 20.95
N PHE A 135 -6.31 -2.10 19.81
CA PHE A 135 -5.86 -2.60 18.51
C PHE A 135 -4.36 -2.92 18.53
N VAL A 136 -3.52 -2.01 19.04
CA VAL A 136 -2.06 -2.22 19.14
C VAL A 136 -1.75 -3.50 19.90
N ARG A 137 -2.32 -3.63 21.10
CA ARG A 137 -2.10 -4.80 21.96
C ARG A 137 -2.49 -6.09 21.26
N ILE A 138 -3.66 -6.15 20.64
CA ILE A 138 -4.15 -7.39 20.01
C ILE A 138 -3.35 -7.73 18.76
N PHE A 139 -2.93 -6.72 18.00
CA PHE A 139 -2.07 -6.93 16.84
C PHE A 139 -0.72 -7.53 17.26
N GLU A 140 -0.05 -6.94 18.25
CA GLU A 140 1.25 -7.43 18.76
C GLU A 140 1.11 -8.82 19.40
N GLU A 141 0.07 -9.05 20.22
CA GLU A 141 -0.21 -10.35 20.81
C GLU A 141 -0.44 -11.44 19.76
N GLU A 142 -1.18 -11.13 18.69
CA GLU A 142 -1.48 -12.09 17.63
C GLU A 142 -0.27 -12.36 16.75
N LEU A 143 0.56 -11.35 16.49
CA LEU A 143 1.84 -11.54 15.80
C LEU A 143 2.78 -12.47 16.56
N TYR A 144 2.82 -12.34 17.89
CA TYR A 144 3.57 -13.26 18.73
C TYR A 144 2.96 -14.66 18.73
N LYS A 145 1.66 -14.80 19.01
CA LYS A 145 1.00 -16.10 19.17
C LYS A 145 0.95 -16.92 17.88
N SER A 146 0.61 -16.28 16.77
CA SER A 146 0.38 -16.98 15.50
C SER A 146 1.64 -17.11 14.65
N TYR A 147 2.62 -16.23 14.84
CA TYR A 147 3.80 -16.17 13.96
C TYR A 147 5.14 -16.11 14.70
N GLY A 148 5.14 -16.07 16.04
CA GLY A 148 6.37 -16.00 16.83
C GLY A 148 7.13 -14.69 16.68
N ILE A 149 6.49 -13.62 16.17
CA ILE A 149 7.12 -12.32 15.99
C ILE A 149 6.92 -11.50 17.27
N ASP A 150 8.01 -11.22 17.98
CA ASP A 150 8.05 -10.43 19.20
C ASP A 150 8.75 -9.06 19.01
N ASP A 151 8.86 -8.31 20.10
CA ASP A 151 9.57 -7.02 20.16
C ASP A 151 9.15 -6.00 19.08
N ILE A 152 7.85 -5.97 18.80
CA ILE A 152 7.24 -5.02 17.88
C ILE A 152 6.74 -3.83 18.67
N HIS A 153 7.18 -2.62 18.29
CA HIS A 153 6.62 -1.39 18.80
C HIS A 153 5.71 -0.77 17.75
N LEU A 154 4.51 -1.34 17.57
CA LEU A 154 3.62 -0.98 16.46
C LEU A 154 3.24 0.50 16.47
N LYS A 155 3.10 1.09 17.67
CA LYS A 155 2.83 2.53 17.82
C LYS A 155 3.93 3.40 17.22
N ASP A 156 5.19 3.02 17.41
CA ASP A 156 6.34 3.78 16.94
C ASP A 156 6.53 3.58 15.43
N VAL A 157 6.39 2.35 14.95
CA VAL A 157 6.33 2.03 13.51
C VAL A 157 5.24 2.87 12.84
N TYR A 158 4.05 2.95 13.45
CA TYR A 158 2.94 3.71 12.90
C TYR A 158 3.22 5.21 12.87
N HIS A 159 3.88 5.74 13.90
CA HIS A 159 4.30 7.14 13.92
C HIS A 159 5.33 7.43 12.81
N THR A 160 6.34 6.57 12.65
CA THR A 160 7.31 6.67 11.56
C THR A 160 6.63 6.58 10.20
N PHE A 161 5.68 5.66 10.03
CA PHE A 161 4.86 5.53 8.83
C PHE A 161 4.17 6.84 8.48
N LEU A 162 3.39 7.44 9.39
CA LEU A 162 2.69 8.70 9.12
C LEU A 162 3.65 9.83 8.72
N LYS A 163 4.77 9.96 9.44
CA LYS A 163 5.81 10.96 9.16
C LYS A 163 6.41 10.77 7.76
N ASN A 164 6.86 9.56 7.45
CA ASN A 164 7.53 9.24 6.19
C ASN A 164 6.55 9.26 5.01
N PHE A 165 5.29 8.87 5.24
CA PHE A 165 4.20 9.00 4.28
C PHE A 165 3.93 10.47 3.92
N SER A 166 3.74 11.34 4.92
CA SER A 166 3.57 12.78 4.66
C SER A 166 4.77 13.32 3.90
N PHE A 167 5.98 12.99 4.36
CA PHE A 167 7.20 13.42 3.73
C PHE A 167 7.29 12.99 2.27
N LEU A 168 6.84 11.80 1.88
CA LEU A 168 6.90 11.36 0.48
C LEU A 168 6.11 12.28 -0.47
N TYR A 169 4.99 12.85 -0.01
CA TYR A 169 4.10 13.70 -0.81
C TYR A 169 4.24 15.19 -0.55
N ASP A 170 4.91 15.59 0.53
CA ASP A 170 5.22 16.99 0.81
C ASP A 170 6.24 17.53 -0.18
N PHE A 171 5.92 18.67 -0.79
CA PHE A 171 6.75 19.33 -1.81
C PHE A 171 7.08 18.42 -3.01
N TYR A 172 6.13 17.59 -3.44
CA TYR A 172 6.34 16.54 -4.44
C TYR A 172 7.11 17.01 -5.69
N TYR A 173 6.71 18.13 -6.31
CA TYR A 173 7.38 18.65 -7.50
C TYR A 173 8.82 19.10 -7.25
N LEU A 174 9.08 19.72 -6.09
CA LEU A 174 10.43 20.12 -5.70
C LEU A 174 11.32 18.89 -5.50
N LYS A 175 10.81 17.86 -4.80
CA LYS A 175 11.53 16.60 -4.58
C LYS A 175 11.78 15.86 -5.89
N ALA A 176 10.79 15.81 -6.78
CA ALA A 176 10.95 15.26 -8.11
C ALA A 176 12.08 15.96 -8.87
N LEU A 177 12.13 17.30 -8.85
CA LEU A 177 13.21 18.09 -9.45
C LEU A 177 14.58 17.73 -8.86
N LEU A 178 14.70 17.80 -7.53
CA LEU A 178 15.95 17.55 -6.82
C LEU A 178 16.48 16.14 -7.06
N VAL A 179 15.61 15.13 -7.05
CA VAL A 179 16.00 13.73 -7.28
C VAL A 179 16.55 13.50 -8.68
N TYR A 180 15.97 14.14 -9.71
CA TYR A 180 16.51 14.02 -11.06
C TYR A 180 17.83 14.77 -11.17
N MET A 181 17.96 15.97 -10.59
CA MET A 181 19.24 16.67 -10.52
C MET A 181 20.33 15.83 -9.83
N MET A 182 20.01 15.23 -8.68
CA MET A 182 20.93 14.34 -7.96
C MET A 182 21.32 13.14 -8.81
N TYR A 183 20.36 12.50 -9.49
CA TYR A 183 20.65 11.39 -10.40
C TYR A 183 21.66 11.79 -11.48
N PHE A 184 21.50 12.98 -12.09
CA PHE A 184 22.44 13.49 -13.07
C PHE A 184 23.83 13.80 -12.47
N ILE A 185 23.89 14.56 -11.38
CA ILE A 185 25.14 14.99 -10.74
C ILE A 185 25.96 13.79 -10.24
N THR A 186 25.28 12.75 -9.79
CA THR A 186 25.91 11.55 -9.21
C THR A 186 26.19 10.48 -10.26
N PHE A 187 26.00 10.79 -11.55
CA PHE A 187 26.13 9.85 -12.66
C PHE A 187 25.34 8.54 -12.45
N GLY A 188 24.18 8.65 -11.79
CA GLY A 188 23.30 7.53 -11.48
C GLY A 188 23.60 6.78 -10.19
N ASN A 189 24.63 7.15 -9.41
CA ASN A 189 24.91 6.51 -8.12
C ASN A 189 23.77 6.67 -7.10
N PHE A 190 23.05 7.79 -7.15
CA PHE A 190 21.83 7.98 -6.37
C PHE A 190 20.61 7.95 -7.29
N ASN A 191 19.86 6.84 -7.26
CA ASN A 191 18.72 6.62 -8.13
C ASN A 191 17.39 6.56 -7.35
N TYR A 192 16.90 7.72 -6.92
CA TYR A 192 15.56 7.85 -6.35
C TYR A 192 14.49 8.27 -7.37
N LYS A 193 14.86 8.41 -8.66
CA LYS A 193 13.95 8.91 -9.71
C LYS A 193 12.76 7.99 -9.95
N ASP A 194 12.83 6.76 -9.43
CA ASP A 194 11.77 5.78 -9.57
C ASP A 194 10.57 6.07 -8.68
N TYR A 195 10.76 6.77 -7.56
CA TYR A 195 9.72 7.18 -6.62
C TYR A 195 8.90 8.40 -7.09
N TYR A 196 9.40 9.15 -8.09
CA TYR A 196 8.79 10.41 -8.52
C TYR A 196 8.49 10.42 -10.02
N ILE A 197 7.31 10.93 -10.38
CA ILE A 197 6.88 11.07 -11.77
C ILE A 197 6.53 12.53 -12.07
N PHE A 198 7.22 13.13 -13.04
CA PHE A 198 6.89 14.48 -13.50
C PHE A 198 5.64 14.53 -14.37
N ARG A 199 5.52 13.54 -15.25
CA ARG A 199 4.42 13.45 -16.22
C ARG A 199 3.60 12.23 -15.89
N THR A 200 2.35 12.45 -15.51
CA THR A 200 1.40 11.36 -15.29
C THR A 200 1.32 10.51 -16.56
N PRO A 201 1.51 9.18 -16.44
CA PRO A 201 1.47 8.30 -17.61
C PRO A 201 0.11 8.32 -18.30
N SER A 202 0.09 7.86 -19.55
CA SER A 202 -1.17 7.60 -20.25
C SER A 202 -1.93 6.49 -19.53
N VAL A 203 -3.26 6.59 -19.44
CA VAL A 203 -4.10 5.55 -18.83
C VAL A 203 -4.00 4.23 -19.62
N ASN A 204 -3.66 4.30 -20.91
CA ASN A 204 -3.44 3.12 -21.76
C ASN A 204 -2.34 2.19 -21.21
N ILE A 205 -1.40 2.72 -20.40
CA ILE A 205 -0.36 1.90 -19.77
C ILE A 205 -0.94 0.77 -18.92
N LEU A 206 -2.14 0.96 -18.34
CA LEU A 206 -2.81 -0.07 -17.55
C LEU A 206 -3.27 -1.23 -18.43
N LYS A 207 -3.68 -0.96 -19.67
CA LYS A 207 -4.04 -1.98 -20.65
C LYS A 207 -2.77 -2.68 -21.16
N ASP A 208 -1.74 -1.92 -21.50
CA ASP A 208 -0.46 -2.44 -21.99
C ASP A 208 0.20 -3.34 -20.94
N TYR A 209 0.11 -2.95 -19.66
CA TYR A 209 0.61 -3.73 -18.54
C TYR A 209 -0.34 -4.84 -18.12
N GLY A 210 -1.49 -5.02 -18.76
CA GLY A 210 -2.49 -6.04 -18.38
C GLY A 210 -3.16 -5.82 -17.02
N ILE A 211 -2.85 -4.71 -16.33
CA ILE A 211 -3.40 -4.35 -15.03
C ILE A 211 -4.89 -4.07 -15.12
N GLU A 212 -5.36 -3.49 -16.22
CA GLU A 212 -6.78 -3.18 -16.37
C GLU A 212 -7.69 -4.42 -16.31
N VAL A 213 -7.23 -5.55 -16.87
CA VAL A 213 -7.99 -6.80 -16.85
C VAL A 213 -8.04 -7.34 -15.42
N LEU A 214 -6.87 -7.50 -14.79
CA LEU A 214 -6.74 -8.00 -13.41
C LEU A 214 -7.51 -7.12 -12.41
N TRP A 215 -7.50 -5.80 -12.61
CA TRP A 215 -8.24 -4.84 -11.79
C TRP A 215 -9.75 -5.06 -11.87
N LYS A 216 -10.29 -5.23 -13.08
CA LYS A 216 -11.73 -5.49 -13.28
C LYS A 216 -12.14 -6.85 -12.71
N GLU A 217 -11.32 -7.86 -12.90
CA GLU A 217 -11.53 -9.20 -12.34
C GLU A 217 -11.52 -9.17 -10.80
N ALA A 218 -10.50 -8.52 -10.22
CA ALA A 218 -10.38 -8.36 -8.77
C ALA A 218 -11.62 -7.70 -8.16
N ILE A 219 -12.13 -6.62 -8.76
CA ILE A 219 -13.36 -5.97 -8.30
C ILE A 219 -14.56 -6.93 -8.41
N LYS A 220 -14.72 -7.58 -9.56
CA LYS A 220 -15.86 -8.49 -9.81
C LYS A 220 -15.90 -9.66 -8.82
N GLU A 221 -14.75 -10.22 -8.49
CA GLU A 221 -14.61 -11.34 -7.56
C GLU A 221 -14.85 -10.93 -6.10
N VAL A 222 -14.41 -9.74 -5.70
CA VAL A 222 -14.47 -9.29 -4.29
C VAL A 222 -15.81 -8.67 -3.91
N VAL A 223 -16.49 -7.97 -4.83
CA VAL A 223 -17.76 -7.29 -4.55
C VAL A 223 -18.82 -8.22 -3.92
N PRO A 224 -19.02 -9.46 -4.38
CA PRO A 224 -19.90 -10.41 -3.71
C PRO A 224 -19.45 -10.75 -2.29
N LEU A 225 -18.14 -10.98 -2.08
CA LEU A 225 -17.57 -11.42 -0.80
C LEU A 225 -17.65 -10.37 0.30
N ILE A 226 -17.62 -9.09 -0.07
CA ILE A 226 -17.75 -7.97 0.89
C ILE A 226 -19.14 -7.95 1.53
N LYS A 227 -20.19 -8.36 0.81
CA LYS A 227 -21.55 -8.41 1.36
C LYS A 227 -21.64 -9.38 2.54
N ASP A 228 -20.87 -10.46 2.49
CA ASP A 228 -20.82 -11.48 3.54
C ASP A 228 -19.82 -11.13 4.66
N PHE A 229 -19.00 -10.09 4.47
CA PHE A 229 -18.02 -9.68 5.47
C PHE A 229 -18.66 -8.91 6.65
N PHE A 230 -19.81 -8.27 6.42
CA PHE A 230 -20.53 -7.44 7.39
C PHE A 230 -21.67 -8.16 8.10
#